data_AF-A0A2A4KAG4-F1
#
_entry.id   AF-A0A2A4KAG4-F1
#
_cell.length_a   1.000
_cell.length_b   1.000
_cell.length_c   1.000
_cell.angle_alpha   90.00
_cell.angle_beta   90.00
_cell.angle_gamma   90.00
#
_symmetry.space_group_name_H-M   'P 1'
#
loop_
_entity.id
_entity.type
_entity.pdbx_description
1 polymer ?
#
loop_
_entity_poly.entity_id
_entity_poly.type
_entity_poly.pdbx_seq_one_letter_code
_entity_poly.pdbx_strand_id
1 'polypeptide(L)'
;MAIRLPDRLVRARPHALAQLEENSRGLSTPHDIHATILDVLDWDQYRNPYKVSGADLPRALSLLEPIPKNRSCSEAGIEPHWCACVNWKNVTDANMIQRTADAFMDYINSLTQPQRYNCVPRTLKEVEWVMSQRPNSKMLSFVAAKDADGYVGKFGAQLPIAKENYQLKVIVGPGHGIYEASMTYFKNEDRFVIHSRDISRTNAYGEEPSCISATNPHLNMYCYCKNYTPRD
;
A
#
# COMPACT_ATOMS: atom_id res chain seq x y z
N MET A 1 11.33 -6.59 -13.52
CA MET A 1 11.51 -6.99 -14.94
C MET A 1 12.31 -5.89 -15.63
N ALA A 2 13.24 -6.24 -16.51
CA ALA A 2 14.01 -5.27 -17.30
C ALA A 2 13.90 -5.63 -18.78
N ILE A 3 13.52 -4.67 -19.62
CA ILE A 3 13.36 -4.83 -21.08
C ILE A 3 14.16 -3.71 -21.74
N ARG A 4 14.95 -4.05 -22.76
CA ARG A 4 15.70 -3.10 -23.58
C ARG A 4 15.28 -3.24 -25.03
N LEU A 5 14.90 -2.13 -25.65
CA LEU A 5 14.57 -2.09 -27.07
C LEU A 5 15.83 -1.88 -27.91
N PRO A 6 16.02 -2.63 -29.02
CA PRO A 6 17.08 -2.34 -29.97
C PRO A 6 16.94 -0.96 -30.61
N ASP A 7 18.05 -0.26 -30.85
CA ASP A 7 18.03 1.10 -31.45
C ASP A 7 17.35 1.14 -32.83
N ARG A 8 17.39 0.04 -33.57
CA ARG A 8 16.68 -0.08 -34.85
C ARG A 8 15.16 -0.05 -34.65
N LEU A 9 14.66 -0.71 -33.61
CA LEU A 9 13.23 -0.73 -33.29
C LEU A 9 12.77 0.65 -32.80
N VAL A 10 13.55 1.29 -31.93
CA VAL A 10 13.24 2.65 -31.44
C VAL A 10 13.18 3.65 -32.59
N ARG A 11 14.10 3.57 -33.57
CA ARG A 11 14.05 4.41 -34.77
C ARG A 11 12.84 4.12 -35.66
N ALA A 12 12.45 2.86 -35.80
CA ALA A 12 11.32 2.45 -36.63
C ALA A 12 9.96 2.77 -35.98
N ARG A 13 9.87 2.71 -34.65
CA ARG A 13 8.67 2.98 -33.86
C ARG A 13 9.01 4.00 -32.74
N PRO A 14 9.06 5.30 -33.05
CA PRO A 14 9.53 6.33 -32.11
C PRO A 14 8.76 6.41 -30.78
N HIS A 15 7.49 6.01 -30.76
CA HIS A 15 6.64 6.02 -29.56
C HIS A 15 6.89 4.82 -28.64
N ALA A 16 7.51 3.75 -29.14
CA ALA A 16 7.60 2.46 -28.44
C ALA A 16 8.38 2.56 -27.11
N LEU A 17 9.45 3.36 -27.06
CA LEU A 17 10.24 3.54 -25.84
C LEU A 17 9.44 4.28 -24.76
N ALA A 18 8.81 5.40 -25.12
CA ALA A 18 8.00 6.18 -24.20
C ALA A 18 6.81 5.35 -23.67
N GLN A 19 6.20 4.53 -24.52
CA GLN A 19 5.09 3.67 -24.13
C GLN A 19 5.52 2.53 -23.22
N LEU A 20 6.68 1.91 -23.48
CA LEU A 20 7.27 0.91 -22.60
C LEU A 20 7.58 1.48 -21.22
N GLU A 21 8.14 2.69 -21.15
CA GLU A 21 8.41 3.39 -19.90
C GLU A 21 7.12 3.69 -19.13
N GLU A 22 6.08 4.18 -19.81
CA GLU A 22 4.81 4.48 -19.16
C GLU A 22 4.10 3.21 -18.67
N ASN A 23 4.10 2.15 -19.47
CA ASN A 23 3.52 0.86 -19.11
C ASN A 23 4.26 0.17 -17.96
N SER A 24 5.55 0.49 -17.73
CA SER A 24 6.32 -0.07 -16.61
C SER A 24 5.74 0.30 -15.23
N ARG A 25 4.90 1.34 -15.16
CA ARG A 25 4.23 1.82 -13.95
C ARG A 25 2.85 1.18 -13.73
N GLY A 26 2.39 0.35 -14.67
CA GLY A 26 1.08 -0.28 -14.65
C GLY A 26 1.14 -1.79 -14.41
N LEU A 27 -0.05 -2.42 -14.40
CA LEU A 27 -0.17 -3.87 -14.31
C LEU A 27 0.15 -4.54 -15.66
N SER A 28 1.35 -5.11 -15.74
CA SER A 28 1.79 -5.97 -16.84
C SER A 28 1.89 -7.45 -16.42
N THR A 29 1.71 -8.35 -17.37
CA THR A 29 1.77 -9.80 -17.19
C THR A 29 2.76 -10.46 -18.17
N PRO A 30 3.20 -11.70 -17.94
CA PRO A 30 3.97 -12.46 -18.93
C PRO A 30 3.27 -12.61 -20.29
N HIS A 31 1.93 -12.58 -20.32
CA HIS A 31 1.18 -12.60 -21.57
C HIS A 31 1.36 -11.32 -22.38
N ASP A 32 1.53 -10.17 -21.71
CA ASP A 32 1.83 -8.90 -22.38
C ASP A 32 3.23 -8.92 -22.99
N ILE A 33 4.20 -9.56 -22.34
CA ILE A 33 5.55 -9.76 -22.91
C ILE A 33 5.46 -10.62 -24.18
N HIS A 34 4.74 -11.74 -24.13
CA HIS A 34 4.52 -12.58 -25.30
C HIS A 34 3.84 -11.80 -26.44
N ALA A 35 2.79 -11.02 -26.14
CA ALA A 35 2.13 -10.17 -27.11
C ALA A 35 3.08 -9.09 -27.69
N THR A 36 3.99 -8.56 -26.88
CA THR A 36 5.02 -7.60 -27.31
C THR A 36 6.02 -8.23 -28.26
N ILE A 37 6.44 -9.49 -28.01
CA ILE A 37 7.36 -10.20 -28.91
C ILE A 37 6.70 -10.40 -30.27
N LEU A 38 5.43 -10.82 -30.30
CA LEU A 38 4.68 -10.99 -31.54
C LEU A 38 4.49 -9.65 -32.27
N ASP A 39 4.21 -8.57 -31.54
CA ASP A 39 4.12 -7.21 -32.09
C ASP A 39 5.41 -6.77 -32.80
N VAL A 40 6.55 -6.96 -32.14
CA VAL A 40 7.87 -6.56 -32.67
C VAL A 40 8.26 -7.39 -33.91
N LEU A 41 7.79 -8.63 -34.01
CA LEU A 41 8.05 -9.52 -35.13
C LEU A 41 7.03 -9.37 -36.27
N ASP A 42 6.06 -8.45 -36.15
CA ASP A 42 4.93 -8.28 -37.07
C ASP A 42 4.14 -9.60 -37.25
N TRP A 43 3.96 -10.34 -36.15
CA TRP A 43 3.38 -11.68 -36.07
C TRP A 43 1.99 -11.67 -35.40
N ASP A 44 1.21 -10.63 -35.67
CA ASP A 44 -0.08 -10.39 -35.02
C ASP A 44 -1.10 -11.54 -35.21
N GLN A 45 -0.97 -12.29 -36.30
CA GLN A 45 -1.78 -13.48 -36.58
C GLN A 45 -1.67 -14.60 -35.52
N TYR A 46 -0.60 -14.61 -34.72
CA TYR A 46 -0.39 -15.59 -33.65
C TYR A 46 -0.80 -15.06 -32.27
N ARG A 47 -1.32 -13.83 -32.19
CA ARG A 47 -1.82 -13.30 -30.92
C ARG A 47 -3.01 -14.13 -30.46
N ASN A 48 -3.06 -14.35 -29.15
CA ASN A 48 -4.22 -14.95 -28.53
C ASN A 48 -5.31 -13.88 -28.39
N PRO A 49 -6.45 -13.97 -29.11
CA PRO A 49 -7.52 -12.98 -29.05
C PRO A 49 -8.38 -13.15 -27.78
N TYR A 50 -8.03 -14.08 -26.88
CA TYR A 50 -8.79 -14.35 -25.68
C TYR A 50 -8.99 -13.08 -24.86
N LYS A 51 -10.26 -12.88 -24.53
CA LYS A 51 -10.77 -11.73 -23.80
C LYS A 51 -11.59 -12.28 -22.63
N VAL A 52 -11.28 -11.79 -21.43
CA VAL A 52 -12.05 -12.16 -20.24
C VAL A 52 -13.47 -11.61 -20.39
N SER A 53 -14.47 -12.38 -19.98
CA SER A 53 -15.87 -11.93 -20.05
C SER A 53 -16.05 -10.61 -19.30
N GLY A 54 -16.67 -9.63 -19.97
CA GLY A 54 -16.90 -8.29 -19.43
C GLY A 54 -15.70 -7.33 -19.48
N ALA A 55 -14.52 -7.77 -19.94
CA ALA A 55 -13.43 -6.85 -20.25
C ALA A 55 -13.74 -6.07 -21.55
N ASP A 56 -13.02 -4.99 -21.81
CA ASP A 56 -13.05 -4.29 -23.12
C ASP A 56 -11.91 -4.71 -24.04
N LEU A 57 -10.77 -5.09 -23.47
CA LEU A 57 -9.56 -5.45 -24.20
C LEU A 57 -9.20 -6.94 -24.03
N PRO A 58 -8.40 -7.52 -24.95
CA PRO A 58 -7.81 -8.83 -24.75
C PRO A 58 -6.97 -8.90 -23.48
N ARG A 59 -6.83 -10.10 -22.91
CA ARG A 59 -6.03 -10.27 -21.69
C ARG A 59 -4.54 -9.98 -21.87
N ALA A 60 -4.05 -9.88 -23.11
CA ALA A 60 -2.65 -9.72 -23.46
C ALA A 60 -2.50 -8.53 -24.41
N LEU A 61 -1.71 -7.53 -24.01
CA LEU A 61 -1.49 -6.28 -24.73
C LEU A 61 0.01 -6.09 -25.00
N SER A 62 0.36 -5.44 -26.10
CA SER A 62 1.76 -5.08 -26.33
C SER A 62 2.20 -4.03 -25.32
N LEU A 63 3.40 -4.19 -24.76
CA LEU A 63 4.03 -3.21 -23.88
C LEU A 63 4.51 -1.97 -24.67
N LEU A 64 4.53 -2.02 -25.99
CA LEU A 64 4.87 -0.89 -26.86
C LEU A 64 3.66 -0.03 -27.24
N GLU A 65 2.46 -0.44 -26.82
CA GLU A 65 1.18 0.25 -27.02
C GLU A 65 0.53 0.61 -25.67
N PRO A 66 -0.38 1.60 -25.61
CA PRO A 66 -1.01 2.00 -24.35
C PRO A 66 -1.72 0.85 -23.60
N ILE A 67 -1.30 0.59 -22.37
CA ILE A 67 -2.04 -0.27 -21.43
C ILE A 67 -2.86 0.62 -20.49
N PRO A 68 -4.18 0.37 -20.32
CA PRO A 68 -4.99 1.15 -19.39
C PRO A 68 -4.41 1.12 -17.97
N LYS A 69 -4.22 2.30 -17.37
CA LYS A 69 -3.68 2.43 -16.01
C LYS A 69 -4.58 1.81 -14.93
N ASN A 70 -5.88 1.74 -15.22
CA ASN A 70 -6.91 1.16 -14.37
C ASN A 70 -7.21 -0.31 -14.70
N ARG A 71 -6.40 -0.97 -15.55
CA ARG A 71 -6.56 -2.40 -15.85
C ARG A 71 -6.51 -3.22 -14.57
N SER A 72 -7.57 -3.98 -14.34
CA SER A 72 -7.73 -4.85 -13.18
C SER A 72 -7.02 -6.20 -13.38
N CYS A 73 -6.70 -6.88 -12.27
CA CYS A 73 -6.26 -8.27 -12.28
C CYS A 73 -7.23 -9.17 -13.07
N SER A 74 -8.54 -8.97 -12.92
CA SER A 74 -9.56 -9.73 -13.63
C SER A 74 -9.49 -9.55 -15.15
N GLU A 75 -9.33 -8.33 -15.64
CA GLU A 75 -9.21 -8.06 -17.09
C GLU A 75 -7.90 -8.62 -17.67
N ALA A 76 -6.84 -8.65 -16.87
CA ALA A 76 -5.59 -9.32 -17.22
C ALA A 76 -5.68 -10.86 -17.20
N GLY A 77 -6.81 -11.43 -16.77
CA GLY A 77 -6.98 -12.87 -16.61
C GLY A 77 -6.11 -13.44 -15.50
N ILE A 78 -5.96 -12.70 -14.39
CA ILE A 78 -5.29 -13.14 -13.17
C ILE A 78 -6.38 -13.56 -12.18
N GLU A 79 -6.32 -14.81 -11.73
CA GLU A 79 -7.26 -15.32 -10.74
C GLU A 79 -7.07 -14.61 -9.37
N PRO A 80 -8.15 -14.45 -8.58
CA PRO A 80 -8.14 -13.63 -7.37
C PRO A 80 -7.10 -14.02 -6.32
N HIS A 81 -6.75 -15.30 -6.20
CA HIS A 81 -5.74 -15.79 -5.26
C HIS A 81 -4.31 -15.45 -5.69
N TRP A 82 -4.09 -15.14 -6.97
CA TRP A 82 -2.80 -14.67 -7.51
C TRP A 82 -2.68 -13.14 -7.56
N CYS A 83 -3.77 -12.41 -7.32
CA CYS A 83 -3.75 -10.95 -7.36
C CYS A 83 -3.17 -10.38 -6.05
N ALA A 84 -2.06 -9.66 -6.15
CA ALA A 84 -1.40 -9.03 -5.00
C ALA A 84 -2.11 -7.77 -4.47
N CYS A 85 -3.16 -7.30 -5.15
CA CYS A 85 -3.86 -6.06 -4.77
C CYS A 85 -4.67 -6.26 -3.49
N VAL A 86 -4.38 -5.43 -2.49
CA VAL A 86 -5.14 -5.30 -1.25
C VAL A 86 -5.88 -3.96 -1.25
N ASN A 87 -7.16 -3.97 -0.88
CA ASN A 87 -7.96 -2.75 -0.90
C ASN A 87 -7.98 -2.10 0.48
N TRP A 88 -7.65 -0.82 0.54
CA TRP A 88 -7.86 -0.02 1.74
C TRP A 88 -9.26 0.59 1.69
N LYS A 89 -10.00 0.47 2.80
CA LYS A 89 -11.33 1.08 2.95
C LYS A 89 -11.38 1.93 4.20
N ASN A 90 -11.97 3.12 4.07
CA ASN A 90 -12.26 3.97 5.22
C ASN A 90 -13.09 3.20 6.24
N VAL A 91 -12.68 3.30 7.50
CA VAL A 91 -13.42 2.80 8.65
C VAL A 91 -14.48 3.84 8.98
N THR A 92 -15.73 3.40 9.10
CA THR A 92 -16.88 4.26 9.45
C THR A 92 -17.36 4.02 10.87
N ASP A 93 -16.90 2.94 11.52
CA ASP A 93 -17.25 2.63 12.90
C ASP A 93 -16.47 3.53 13.86
N ALA A 94 -17.19 4.44 14.53
CA ALA A 94 -16.63 5.41 15.46
C ALA A 94 -15.86 4.75 16.61
N ASN A 95 -16.31 3.59 17.10
CA ASN A 95 -15.62 2.87 18.16
C ASN A 95 -14.25 2.38 17.68
N MET A 96 -14.18 1.79 16.49
CA MET A 96 -12.92 1.34 15.92
C MET A 96 -11.98 2.51 15.60
N ILE A 97 -12.50 3.63 15.08
CA ILE A 97 -11.72 4.85 14.84
C ILE A 97 -11.05 5.31 16.14
N GLN A 98 -11.83 5.45 17.21
CA GLN A 98 -11.33 5.91 18.51
C GLN A 98 -10.31 4.93 19.09
N ARG A 99 -10.61 3.62 19.10
CA ARG A 99 -9.69 2.60 19.61
C ARG A 99 -8.35 2.59 18.87
N THR A 100 -8.37 2.78 17.55
CA THR A 100 -7.17 2.85 16.71
C THR A 100 -6.33 4.08 17.08
N ALA A 101 -6.99 5.23 17.26
CA ALA A 101 -6.33 6.47 17.67
C ALA A 101 -5.75 6.39 19.10
N ASP A 102 -6.49 5.82 20.05
CA ASP A 102 -6.04 5.64 21.44
C ASP A 102 -4.82 4.72 21.50
N ALA A 103 -4.86 3.57 20.81
CA ALA A 103 -3.73 2.66 20.73
C ALA A 103 -2.47 3.33 20.15
N PHE A 104 -2.64 4.19 19.14
CA PHE A 104 -1.54 5.00 18.59
C PHE A 104 -0.99 5.99 19.62
N MET A 105 -1.87 6.73 20.30
CA MET A 105 -1.48 7.72 21.32
C MET A 105 -0.73 7.09 22.48
N ASP A 106 -1.22 5.95 22.98
CA ASP A 106 -0.57 5.18 24.04
C ASP A 106 0.81 4.72 23.60
N TYR A 107 0.94 4.21 22.37
CA TYR A 107 2.21 3.76 21.85
C TYR A 107 3.24 4.90 21.72
N ILE A 108 2.90 6.02 21.07
CA ILE A 108 3.87 7.14 20.92
C ILE A 108 4.25 7.77 22.26
N ASN A 109 3.32 7.79 23.22
CA ASN A 109 3.62 8.26 24.56
C ASN A 109 4.49 7.25 25.31
N SER A 110 4.33 5.95 25.10
CA SER A 110 5.23 4.94 25.69
C SER A 110 6.67 5.09 25.21
N LEU A 111 6.89 5.45 23.94
CA LEU A 111 8.23 5.68 23.37
C LEU A 111 8.99 6.82 24.07
N THR A 112 8.27 7.87 24.49
CA THR A 112 8.85 9.05 25.15
C THR A 112 8.79 8.99 26.67
N GLN A 113 8.24 7.91 27.25
CA GLN A 113 8.09 7.76 28.69
C GLN A 113 9.43 7.85 29.46
N PRO A 114 10.55 7.25 28.99
CA PRO A 114 11.84 7.41 29.66
C PRO A 114 12.37 8.85 29.64
N GLN A 115 11.88 9.68 28.70
CA GLN A 115 12.26 11.08 28.53
C GLN A 115 11.21 12.05 29.09
N ARG A 116 10.29 11.60 29.95
CA ARG A 116 9.20 12.44 30.48
C ARG A 116 9.67 13.64 31.31
N TYR A 117 10.91 13.61 31.78
CA TYR A 117 11.54 14.80 32.39
C TYR A 117 11.65 15.95 31.38
N ASN A 118 11.97 15.66 30.12
CA ASN A 118 12.18 16.62 29.05
C ASN A 118 10.95 16.79 28.15
N CYS A 119 10.31 15.69 27.76
CA CYS A 119 9.21 15.63 26.81
C CYS A 119 7.85 15.62 27.51
N VAL A 120 6.91 16.47 27.07
CA VAL A 120 5.52 16.40 27.53
C VAL A 120 4.76 15.28 26.82
N PRO A 121 3.71 14.69 27.45
CA PRO A 121 2.80 13.79 26.77
C PRO A 121 2.16 14.46 25.56
N ARG A 122 2.10 13.71 24.46
CA ARG A 122 1.34 14.08 23.27
C ARG A 122 -0.14 13.77 23.50
N THR A 123 -1.02 14.59 22.95
CA THR A 123 -2.48 14.46 23.06
C THR A 123 -3.12 14.46 21.69
N LEU A 124 -4.12 13.60 21.49
CA LEU A 124 -4.89 13.58 20.25
C LEU A 124 -5.67 14.88 20.10
N LYS A 125 -5.59 15.51 18.92
CA LYS A 125 -6.40 16.68 18.56
C LYS A 125 -7.50 16.30 17.60
N GLU A 126 -7.16 15.55 16.55
CA GLU A 126 -8.09 15.18 15.50
C GLU A 126 -7.67 13.87 14.85
N VAL A 127 -8.65 13.07 14.44
CA VAL A 127 -8.44 11.91 13.56
C VAL A 127 -8.93 12.30 12.18
N GLU A 128 -8.02 12.49 11.23
CA GLU A 128 -8.39 12.86 9.85
C GLU A 128 -9.04 11.69 9.13
N TRP A 129 -8.42 10.50 9.22
CA TRP A 129 -8.98 9.28 8.66
C TRP A 129 -8.39 8.03 9.30
N VAL A 130 -9.15 6.93 9.21
CA VAL A 130 -8.71 5.57 9.52
C VAL A 130 -9.13 4.67 8.37
N MET A 131 -8.20 3.85 7.88
CA MET A 131 -8.43 2.85 6.84
C MET A 131 -8.15 1.46 7.37
N SER A 132 -8.93 0.48 6.91
CA SER A 132 -8.72 -0.94 7.15
C SER A 132 -8.34 -1.64 5.85
N GLN A 133 -7.33 -2.50 5.91
CA GLN A 133 -6.95 -3.34 4.79
C GLN A 133 -7.96 -4.49 4.67
N ARG A 134 -8.63 -4.58 3.52
CA ARG A 134 -9.62 -5.61 3.23
C ARG A 134 -9.04 -6.60 2.22
N PRO A 135 -8.83 -7.87 2.61
CA PRO A 135 -8.43 -8.90 1.67
C PRO A 135 -9.51 -9.12 0.61
N ASN A 136 -9.13 -9.63 -0.56
CA ASN A 136 -10.10 -10.07 -1.55
C ASN A 136 -10.93 -11.23 -0.98
N SER A 137 -12.25 -11.13 -1.03
CA SER A 137 -13.17 -12.13 -0.49
C SER A 137 -13.00 -13.51 -1.13
N LYS A 138 -12.58 -13.57 -2.39
CA LYS A 138 -12.25 -14.83 -3.10
C LYS A 138 -10.89 -15.39 -2.68
N MET A 139 -9.93 -14.54 -2.30
CA MET A 139 -8.67 -15.02 -1.71
C MET A 139 -8.93 -15.69 -0.36
N LEU A 140 -9.82 -15.11 0.46
CA LEU A 140 -10.17 -15.68 1.78
C LEU A 140 -10.88 -17.03 1.70
N SER A 141 -11.48 -17.37 0.56
CA SER A 141 -12.09 -18.68 0.34
C SER A 141 -11.18 -19.66 -0.41
N PHE A 142 -9.97 -19.28 -0.82
CA PHE A 142 -9.06 -20.16 -1.54
C PHE A 142 -8.54 -21.27 -0.62
N VAL A 143 -8.66 -22.53 -1.06
CA VAL A 143 -8.23 -23.71 -0.29
C VAL A 143 -7.01 -24.36 -0.94
N ALA A 144 -7.06 -24.58 -2.25
CA ALA A 144 -5.98 -25.23 -3.00
C ALA A 144 -6.13 -24.96 -4.50
N ALA A 145 -5.08 -25.25 -5.27
CA ALA A 145 -5.19 -25.42 -6.72
C ALA A 145 -6.16 -26.56 -7.06
N LYS A 146 -7.02 -26.36 -8.06
CA LYS A 146 -7.90 -27.39 -8.62
C LYS A 146 -7.21 -28.15 -9.76
N ASP A 147 -6.32 -27.49 -10.47
CA ASP A 147 -5.58 -27.98 -11.64
C ASP A 147 -4.08 -28.16 -11.34
N ALA A 148 -3.38 -28.82 -12.26
CA ALA A 148 -1.98 -29.19 -12.09
C ALA A 148 -1.02 -27.99 -12.16
N ASP A 149 -1.38 -26.95 -12.91
CA ASP A 149 -0.62 -25.70 -13.04
C ASP A 149 -1.00 -24.64 -12.00
N GLY A 150 -2.07 -24.88 -11.22
CA GLY A 150 -2.51 -24.00 -10.14
C GLY A 150 -3.21 -22.72 -10.58
N TYR A 151 -3.61 -22.65 -11.85
CA TYR A 151 -4.34 -21.51 -12.38
C TYR A 151 -5.73 -21.42 -11.75
N VAL A 152 -6.52 -22.48 -11.79
CA VAL A 152 -7.89 -22.53 -11.25
C VAL A 152 -7.88 -22.83 -9.75
N GLY A 153 -8.47 -21.92 -8.97
CA GLY A 153 -8.62 -22.12 -7.53
C GLY A 153 -9.80 -23.03 -7.17
N LYS A 154 -9.61 -23.87 -6.15
CA LYS A 154 -10.68 -24.51 -5.39
C LYS A 154 -11.05 -23.59 -4.23
N PHE A 155 -12.28 -23.12 -4.23
CA PHE A 155 -12.80 -22.21 -3.22
C PHE A 155 -13.77 -22.92 -2.28
N GLY A 156 -13.71 -22.60 -0.99
CA GLY A 156 -14.55 -23.15 0.07
C GLY A 156 -15.17 -22.05 0.94
N ALA A 157 -15.38 -22.36 2.23
CA ALA A 157 -15.80 -21.36 3.19
C ALA A 157 -14.72 -20.29 3.37
N GLN A 158 -15.13 -19.04 3.61
CA GLN A 158 -14.20 -17.97 3.90
C GLN A 158 -13.51 -18.19 5.23
N LEU A 159 -12.19 -18.06 5.24
CA LEU A 159 -11.41 -18.10 6.46
C LEU A 159 -11.72 -16.88 7.33
N PRO A 160 -11.91 -17.08 8.65
CA PRO A 160 -12.05 -15.97 9.56
C PRO A 160 -10.75 -15.15 9.59
N ILE A 161 -10.88 -13.83 9.46
CA ILE A 161 -9.75 -12.92 9.49
C ILE A 161 -9.28 -12.77 10.94
N ALA A 162 -8.18 -13.45 11.30
CA ALA A 162 -7.60 -13.40 12.65
C ALA A 162 -6.86 -12.09 12.94
N LYS A 163 -6.34 -11.43 11.89
CA LYS A 163 -5.58 -10.18 11.98
C LYS A 163 -6.07 -9.19 10.94
N GLU A 164 -6.24 -7.94 11.33
CA GLU A 164 -6.62 -6.84 10.44
C GLU A 164 -5.54 -5.76 10.49
N ASN A 165 -5.15 -5.24 9.33
CA ASN A 165 -4.22 -4.12 9.27
C ASN A 165 -5.02 -2.81 9.17
N TYR A 166 -4.64 -1.85 10.00
CA TYR A 166 -5.21 -0.51 10.03
C TYR A 166 -4.13 0.51 9.69
N GLN A 167 -4.54 1.58 9.03
CA GLN A 167 -3.76 2.80 8.85
C GLN A 167 -4.57 3.97 9.36
N LEU A 168 -3.92 4.96 9.95
CA LEU A 168 -4.58 6.17 10.41
C LEU A 168 -3.73 7.39 10.08
N LYS A 169 -4.41 8.53 9.99
CA LYS A 169 -3.81 9.86 9.99
C LYS A 169 -4.45 10.71 11.08
N VAL A 170 -3.61 11.28 11.94
CA VAL A 170 -4.04 12.05 13.11
C VAL A 170 -3.23 13.33 13.26
N ILE A 171 -3.89 14.33 13.84
CA ILE A 171 -3.27 15.56 14.32
C ILE A 171 -3.10 15.44 15.83
N VAL A 172 -1.90 15.75 16.29
CA VAL A 172 -1.46 15.54 17.67
C VAL A 172 -0.84 16.83 18.21
N GLY A 173 -1.23 17.16 19.44
CA GLY A 173 -0.67 18.27 20.22
C GLY A 173 0.24 17.78 21.36
N PRO A 174 0.86 18.69 22.13
CA PRO A 174 0.97 20.12 21.87
C PRO A 174 1.77 20.42 20.58
N GLY A 175 1.63 21.63 20.05
CA GLY A 175 2.07 21.98 18.70
C GLY A 175 1.08 21.49 17.62
N HIS A 176 1.60 21.18 16.43
CA HIS A 176 0.82 20.68 15.31
C HIS A 176 1.58 19.53 14.65
N GLY A 177 1.53 18.33 15.24
CA GLY A 177 2.16 17.13 14.68
C GLY A 177 1.17 16.32 13.86
N ILE A 178 1.42 16.13 12.58
CA ILE A 178 0.60 15.26 11.71
C ILE A 178 1.32 13.93 11.59
N TYR A 179 0.64 12.85 11.97
CA TYR A 179 1.21 11.50 11.95
C TYR A 179 0.38 10.58 11.07
N GLU A 180 1.07 9.73 10.33
CA GLU A 180 0.51 8.55 9.69
C GLU A 180 1.14 7.30 10.31
N ALA A 181 0.33 6.30 10.63
CA ALA A 181 0.81 5.07 11.24
C ALA A 181 0.08 3.85 10.68
N SER A 182 0.81 2.74 10.54
CA SER A 182 0.25 1.41 10.26
C SER A 182 0.30 0.53 11.51
N MET A 183 -0.73 -0.28 11.72
CA MET A 183 -0.83 -1.18 12.86
C MET A 183 -1.59 -2.46 12.55
N THR A 184 -1.30 -3.52 13.30
CA THR A 184 -2.01 -4.80 13.19
C THR A 184 -2.91 -5.01 14.40
N TYR A 185 -4.19 -5.25 14.16
CA TYR A 185 -5.17 -5.61 15.16
C TYR A 185 -5.37 -7.14 15.20
N PHE A 186 -5.07 -7.75 16.35
CA PHE A 186 -5.25 -9.18 16.61
C PHE A 186 -6.61 -9.40 17.28
N LYS A 187 -7.59 -9.89 16.51
CA LYS A 187 -8.97 -10.02 17.00
C LYS A 187 -9.11 -10.93 18.21
N ASN A 188 -8.36 -12.03 18.23
CA ASN A 188 -8.43 -13.02 19.32
C ASN A 188 -7.91 -12.47 20.65
N GLU A 189 -6.99 -11.52 20.60
CA GLU A 189 -6.37 -10.88 21.78
C GLU A 189 -6.99 -9.52 22.10
N ASP A 190 -7.89 -9.02 21.24
CA ASP A 190 -8.43 -7.66 21.29
C ASP A 190 -7.33 -6.58 21.39
N ARG A 191 -6.21 -6.77 20.68
CA ARG A 191 -4.98 -5.98 20.86
C ARG A 191 -4.44 -5.41 19.55
N PHE A 192 -4.00 -4.14 19.61
CA PHE A 192 -3.23 -3.49 18.55
C PHE A 192 -1.71 -3.67 18.77
N VAL A 193 -0.99 -3.94 17.70
CA VAL A 193 0.48 -4.00 17.66
C VAL A 193 0.97 -2.96 16.67
N ILE A 194 1.89 -2.12 17.13
CA ILE A 194 2.48 -1.00 16.39
C ILE A 194 3.99 -1.12 16.49
N HIS A 195 4.70 -0.88 15.40
CA HIS A 195 6.15 -0.72 15.41
C HIS A 195 6.54 0.72 15.08
N SER A 196 7.57 1.24 15.73
CA SER A 196 8.05 2.62 15.51
C SER A 196 8.51 2.89 14.07
N ARG A 197 8.84 1.85 13.29
CA ARG A 197 9.18 1.94 11.87
C ARG A 197 7.96 2.19 10.98
N ASP A 198 6.78 1.84 11.47
CA ASP A 198 5.51 1.95 10.76
C ASP A 198 4.79 3.27 11.06
N ILE A 199 5.47 4.20 11.75
CA ILE A 199 4.99 5.54 12.10
C ILE A 199 5.82 6.57 11.36
N SER A 200 5.14 7.53 10.75
CA SER A 200 5.74 8.68 10.08
C SER A 200 5.09 9.95 10.56
N ARG A 201 5.89 10.93 10.98
CA ARG A 201 5.42 12.31 11.10
C ARG A 201 5.52 12.97 9.73
N THR A 202 4.40 13.37 9.16
CA THR A 202 4.31 13.84 7.76
C THR A 202 4.62 15.32 7.60
N ASN A 203 4.73 16.06 8.70
CA ASN A 203 5.16 17.45 8.73
C ASN A 203 6.44 17.65 9.57
N ALA A 204 7.13 18.77 9.33
CA ALA A 204 8.36 19.08 10.05
C ALA A 204 8.09 19.27 11.56
N TYR A 205 8.97 18.70 12.39
CA TYR A 205 8.95 18.90 13.85
C TYR A 205 9.83 20.06 14.33
N GLY A 206 10.69 20.61 13.47
CA GLY A 206 11.52 21.78 13.78
C GLY A 206 12.32 21.63 15.08
N GLU A 207 12.25 22.65 15.94
CA GLU A 207 12.92 22.69 17.25
C GLU A 207 12.09 22.08 18.40
N GLU A 208 10.91 21.48 18.13
CA GLU A 208 10.07 20.85 19.16
C GLU A 208 10.83 19.82 20.04
N PRO A 209 11.74 18.98 19.52
CA PRO A 209 12.50 18.02 20.31
C PRO A 209 13.91 18.49 20.71
N SER A 210 14.21 19.79 20.64
CA SER A 210 15.56 20.38 20.86
C SER A 210 16.25 19.90 22.15
N CYS A 211 15.50 19.70 23.23
CA CYS A 211 15.99 19.21 24.53
C CYS A 211 16.55 17.77 24.49
N ILE A 212 16.21 16.96 23.49
CA ILE A 212 16.68 15.57 23.38
C ILE A 212 17.39 15.27 22.04
N SER A 213 17.42 16.20 21.08
CA SER A 213 17.92 15.92 19.74
C SER A 213 19.38 15.45 19.69
N ALA A 214 20.21 15.91 20.62
CA ALA A 214 21.61 15.49 20.72
C ALA A 214 21.78 14.09 21.35
N THR A 215 20.89 13.67 22.25
CA THR A 215 21.04 12.45 23.06
C THR A 215 20.15 11.30 22.57
N ASN A 216 18.96 11.62 22.05
CA ASN A 216 17.93 10.66 21.62
C ASN A 216 17.30 11.05 20.27
N PRO A 217 18.09 11.19 19.19
CA PRO A 217 17.59 11.65 17.89
C PRO A 217 16.48 10.76 17.31
N HIS A 218 16.46 9.47 17.64
CA HIS A 218 15.40 8.53 17.23
C HIS A 218 14.02 8.85 17.82
N LEU A 219 13.94 9.71 18.84
CA LEU A 219 12.69 10.17 19.46
C LEU A 219 12.24 11.55 18.99
N ASN A 220 12.99 12.20 18.10
CA ASN A 220 12.73 13.58 17.66
C ASN A 220 11.31 13.76 17.12
N MET A 221 10.81 12.80 16.34
CA MET A 221 9.47 12.91 15.78
C MET A 221 8.35 12.80 16.83
N TYR A 222 8.63 12.33 18.05
CA TYR A 222 7.61 12.11 19.09
C TYR A 222 7.68 13.15 20.22
N CYS A 223 8.88 13.61 20.58
CA CYS A 223 9.06 14.51 21.73
C CYS A 223 8.57 15.92 21.44
N TYR A 224 7.92 16.54 22.42
CA TYR A 224 7.71 17.99 22.51
C TYR A 224 8.35 18.45 23.81
N CYS A 225 9.34 19.32 23.75
CA CYS A 225 10.08 19.74 24.93
C CYS A 225 9.24 20.66 25.83
N LYS A 226 9.33 20.47 27.15
CA LYS A 226 8.63 21.31 28.14
C LYS A 226 8.96 22.80 28.02
N ASN A 227 10.22 23.10 27.70
CA ASN A 227 10.71 24.48 27.61
C ASN A 227 10.59 25.05 26.19
N TYR A 228 9.98 24.32 25.26
CA TYR A 228 9.80 24.80 23.90
C TYR A 228 8.72 25.88 23.86
N THR A 229 9.14 27.06 23.42
CA THR A 229 8.26 28.20 23.12
C THR A 229 8.20 28.33 21.60
N PRO A 230 7.00 28.22 20.98
CA PRO A 230 6.85 28.51 19.56
C PRO A 230 7.36 29.93 19.29
N ARG A 231 8.15 30.10 18.22
CA ARG A 231 8.44 31.43 17.70
C ARG A 231 7.23 31.83 16.85
N ASP A 232 6.59 32.93 17.22
CA ASP A 232 5.47 33.53 16.49
C ASP A 232 5.85 33.88 15.04
#